data_AF-A0A7C7TBH5-F1
#
_entry.id   AF-A0A7C7TBH5-F1
#
_cell.length_a   1.000
_cell.length_b   1.000
_cell.length_c   1.000
_cell.angle_alpha   90.00
_cell.angle_beta   90.00
_cell.angle_gamma   90.00
#
_symmetry.space_group_name_H-M   'P 1'
#
loop_
_entity.id
_entity.type
_entity.pdbx_description
1 polymer ?
#
loop_
_entity_poly.entity_id
_entity_poly.type
_entity_poly.pdbx_seq_one_letter_code
_entity_poly.pdbx_strand_id
1 'polypeptide(L)' 'MSSKKARRRERQEQNQAAGRRKLSPVTLFILSIGLAVLVTVVVTVVFGDRSAPGEPPWPGAAWSSAHGHWH' A
#
# COMPACT_ATOMS: atom_id res chain seq x y z
N MET A 1 -10.68 -18.40 48.39
CA MET A 1 -11.71 -18.35 47.33
C MET A 1 -11.40 -17.20 46.36
N SER A 2 -11.73 -17.35 45.06
CA SER A 2 -11.63 -16.33 43.98
C SER A 2 -10.39 -16.31 43.06
N SER A 3 -9.90 -17.49 42.63
CA SER A 3 -8.90 -17.62 41.54
C SER A 3 -9.51 -17.47 40.12
N LYS A 4 -10.81 -17.76 39.96
CA LYS A 4 -11.50 -17.68 38.65
C LYS A 4 -11.76 -16.25 38.17
N LYS A 5 -11.97 -15.28 39.08
CA LYS A 5 -12.27 -13.88 38.73
C LYS A 5 -11.04 -13.13 38.22
N ALA A 6 -9.87 -13.41 38.79
CA ALA A 6 -8.60 -12.80 38.38
C ALA A 6 -8.22 -13.16 36.94
N ARG A 7 -8.31 -14.45 36.56
CA ARG A 7 -8.02 -14.89 35.18
C ARG A 7 -8.97 -14.30 34.14
N ARG A 8 -10.23 -14.04 34.51
CA ARG A 8 -11.21 -13.43 33.60
C ARG A 8 -10.89 -11.97 33.32
N ARG A 9 -10.36 -11.27 34.33
CA ARG A 9 -9.92 -9.87 34.23
C ARG A 9 -8.67 -9.75 33.36
N GLU A 10 -7.68 -10.62 33.54
CA GLU A 10 -6.48 -10.65 32.67
C GLU A 10 -6.84 -10.91 31.20
N ARG A 11 -7.78 -11.83 30.92
CA ARG A 11 -8.25 -12.05 29.53
C ARG A 11 -9.00 -10.85 28.95
N GLN A 12 -9.76 -10.13 29.78
CA GLN A 12 -10.44 -8.91 29.34
C GLN A 12 -9.45 -7.77 29.10
N GLU A 13 -8.41 -7.64 29.93
CA GLU A 13 -7.36 -6.63 29.78
C GLU A 13 -6.47 -6.93 28.57
N GLN A 14 -6.17 -8.20 28.28
CA GLN A 14 -5.48 -8.61 27.04
C GLN A 14 -6.33 -8.33 25.78
N ASN A 15 -7.62 -8.67 25.80
CA ASN A 15 -8.52 -8.38 24.68
C ASN A 15 -8.79 -6.88 24.52
N GLN A 16 -8.83 -6.11 25.61
CA GLN A 16 -8.91 -4.66 25.55
C GLN A 16 -7.60 -4.03 25.08
N ALA A 17 -6.44 -4.54 25.48
CA ALA A 17 -5.14 -4.07 25.01
C ALA A 17 -4.97 -4.34 23.51
N ALA A 18 -5.41 -5.50 23.02
CA ALA A 18 -5.48 -5.81 21.60
C ALA A 18 -6.50 -4.92 20.86
N GLY A 19 -7.64 -4.62 21.49
CA GLY A 19 -8.70 -3.78 20.93
C GLY A 19 -8.48 -2.27 21.08
N ARG A 20 -7.44 -1.80 21.80
CA ARG A 20 -7.28 -0.38 22.15
C ARG A 20 -6.67 0.49 21.07
N ARG A 21 -6.25 -0.09 19.93
CA ARG A 21 -5.94 0.70 18.73
C ARG A 21 -7.23 0.98 17.98
N LYS A 22 -8.19 1.66 18.63
CA LYS A 22 -9.35 2.27 17.96
C LYS A 22 -8.85 3.48 17.17
N LEU A 23 -8.15 3.24 16.07
CA LEU A 23 -7.88 4.28 15.09
C LEU A 23 -9.24 4.75 14.56
N SER A 24 -9.42 6.07 14.44
CA SER A 24 -10.68 6.59 13.91
C SER A 24 -10.88 6.04 12.48
N PRO A 25 -12.13 5.81 12.05
CA PRO A 25 -12.41 5.39 10.67
C PRO A 25 -11.77 6.34 9.64
N VAL A 26 -11.72 7.64 9.96
CA VAL A 26 -11.08 8.68 9.13
C VAL A 26 -9.56 8.49 9.08
N THR A 27 -8.92 8.15 10.20
CA THR A 27 -7.47 7.89 10.24
C THR A 27 -7.11 6.66 9.40
N LEU A 28 -7.92 5.61 9.44
CA LEU A 28 -7.74 4.43 8.59
C LEU A 28 -7.91 4.79 7.11
N PHE A 29 -8.89 5.62 6.77
CA PHE A 29 -9.09 6.09 5.41
C PHE A 29 -7.89 6.88 4.89
N ILE A 30 -7.39 7.86 5.64
CA ILE A 30 -6.21 8.65 5.28
C ILE A 30 -4.97 7.75 5.12
N LEU A 31 -4.75 6.83 6.06
CA LEU A 31 -3.64 5.86 5.98
C LEU A 31 -3.76 4.98 4.73
N SER A 32 -4.97 4.52 4.40
CA SER A 32 -5.20 3.69 3.22
C SER A 32 -4.91 4.43 1.92
N ILE A 33 -5.27 5.71 1.81
CA ILE A 33 -4.93 6.56 0.66
C ILE A 33 -3.43 6.75 0.58
N GLY A 34 -2.78 7.11 1.69
CA GLY A 34 -1.33 7.28 1.75
C GLY A 34 -0.59 6.02 1.30
N LEU A 35 -1.04 4.86 1.76
CA LEU A 35 -0.50 3.55 1.33
C LEU A 35 -0.76 3.29 -0.16
N ALA A 36 -1.95 3.58 -0.68
CA ALA A 36 -2.27 3.38 -2.09
C ALA A 36 -1.42 4.25 -3.01
N VAL A 37 -1.18 5.52 -2.64
CA VAL A 37 -0.29 6.42 -3.38
C VAL A 37 1.14 5.89 -3.35
N LEU A 38 1.64 5.49 -2.17
CA LEU A 38 2.97 4.94 -2.02
C LEU A 38 3.17 3.68 -2.90
N VAL A 39 2.21 2.75 -2.85
CA VAL A 39 2.24 1.53 -3.67
C VAL A 39 2.23 1.89 -5.15
N THR A 40 1.38 2.83 -5.58
CA THR A 40 1.35 3.30 -6.98
C THR A 40 2.71 3.83 -7.41
N VAL A 41 3.34 4.69 -6.62
CA VAL A 41 4.67 5.24 -6.92
C VAL A 41 5.70 4.12 -7.03
N VAL A 42 5.75 3.20 -6.08
CA VAL A 42 6.68 2.06 -6.12
C VAL A 42 6.45 1.20 -7.37
N VAL A 43 5.19 0.91 -7.71
CA VAL A 43 4.86 0.15 -8.91
C VAL A 43 5.30 0.90 -10.17
N THR A 44 5.06 2.20 -10.26
CA THR A 44 5.51 2.99 -11.41
C THR A 44 7.02 3.08 -11.51
N VAL A 45 7.77 3.15 -10.41
CA VAL A 45 9.23 3.17 -10.46
C VAL A 45 9.80 1.80 -10.83
N VAL A 46 9.26 0.72 -10.26
CA VAL A 46 9.77 -0.65 -10.47
C VAL A 46 9.35 -1.22 -11.84
N PHE A 47 8.14 -0.91 -12.31
CA PHE A 47 7.56 -1.48 -13.52
C PHE A 47 7.31 -0.48 -14.64
N GLY A 48 7.30 0.83 -14.36
CA GLY A 48 7.01 1.89 -15.32
C GLY A 48 8.18 2.25 -16.24
N ASP A 49 9.38 1.69 -16.04
CA ASP A 49 10.45 1.76 -17.04
C ASP A 49 10.08 0.98 -18.33
N ARG A 50 9.00 0.20 -18.28
CA ARG A 50 8.34 -0.37 -19.47
C ARG A 50 7.51 0.65 -20.26
N SER A 51 7.58 1.95 -19.95
CA SER A 51 6.91 3.03 -20.69
C SER A 51 7.49 3.28 -22.09
N ALA A 52 8.29 2.35 -22.64
CA ALA A 52 8.41 2.27 -24.09
C ALA A 52 6.99 2.06 -24.64
N PRO A 53 6.49 2.94 -25.53
CA PRO A 53 5.24 2.71 -26.24
C PRO A 53 5.38 1.36 -26.92
N GLY A 54 4.29 0.59 -26.92
CA GLY A 54 4.27 -0.84 -27.21
C GLY A 54 4.99 -1.28 -28.50
N GLU A 55 4.26 -1.79 -29.47
CA GLU A 55 4.89 -2.13 -30.75
C GLU A 55 5.27 -0.85 -31.51
N PRO A 56 6.42 -0.85 -32.21
CA PRO A 56 6.83 0.28 -33.01
C PRO A 56 5.81 0.54 -34.12
N PRO A 57 5.46 1.82 -34.40
CA PRO A 57 4.50 2.17 -35.43
C PRO A 57 4.96 1.80 -36.86
N TRP A 58 6.26 1.63 -37.07
CA TRP A 58 6.84 1.13 -38.33
C TRP A 58 8.08 0.27 -38.09
N PRO A 59 8.44 -0.63 -39.03
CA PRO A 59 9.68 -1.42 -38.93
C PRO A 59 10.91 -0.51 -38.83
N GLY A 60 11.71 -0.72 -37.79
CA GLY A 60 12.91 0.08 -37.52
C GLY A 60 12.69 1.32 -36.66
N ALA A 61 11.45 1.60 -36.21
CA ALA A 61 11.22 2.68 -35.26
C ALA A 61 11.87 2.36 -33.90
N ALA A 62 12.60 3.32 -33.34
CA ALA A 62 13.23 3.18 -32.03
C ALA A 62 12.62 4.18 -31.05
N TRP A 63 12.14 3.70 -29.90
CA TRP A 63 11.64 4.60 -28.86
C TRP A 63 12.79 5.32 -28.18
N SER A 64 12.74 6.65 -28.19
CA SER A 64 13.65 7.49 -27.41
C SER A 64 12.97 7.88 -26.09
N SER A 65 13.41 7.25 -24.99
CA SER A 65 12.94 7.60 -23.63
C SER A 65 13.32 9.03 -23.23
N ALA A 66 14.41 9.58 -23.78
CA ALA A 66 14.88 10.94 -23.51
C ALA A 66 13.96 12.02 -24.12
N HIS A 67 13.37 11.74 -25.29
CA HIS A 67 12.59 12.72 -26.04
C HIS A 67 11.09 12.38 -26.12
N GLY A 68 10.67 11.22 -25.62
CA GLY A 68 9.27 10.81 -25.58
C GLY A 68 8.62 10.63 -26.96
N HIS A 69 9.40 10.29 -27.99
CA HIS A 69 8.90 10.00 -29.33
C HIS A 69 9.68 8.87 -30.01
N TRP A 70 9.07 8.31 -31.06
CA TRP A 70 9.70 7.35 -31.96
C TRP A 70 10.62 8.06 -32.96
N HIS A 71 11.85 7.57 -33.12
CA HIS A 71 12.73 7.90 -34.25
C HIS A 71 12.58 6.91 -35.39
#